data_AF-A0A944ZC24-F1
#
_entry.id   AF-A0A944ZC24-F1
#
_cell.length_a   1.000
_cell.length_b   1.000
_cell.length_c   1.000
_cell.angle_alpha   90.00
_cell.angle_beta   90.00
_cell.angle_gamma   90.00
#
_symmetry.space_group_name_H-M   'P 1'
#
loop_
_entity.id
_entity.type
_entity.pdbx_description
1 polymer ?
#
loop_
_entity_poly.entity_id
_entity_poly.type
_entity_poly.pdbx_seq_one_letter_code
_entity_poly.pdbx_strand_id
1 'polypeptide(L)' 'MADRLQKILSAAGIASRRKSEELIAQGRVMVNGVQAKVGDSADVGVDVVTVDG' A
#
# COMPACT_ATOMS: atom_id res chain seq x y z
N MET A 1 14.12 3.09 -2.18
CA MET A 1 14.21 2.43 -0.85
C MET A 1 12.83 1.89 -0.54
N ALA A 2 12.68 0.58 -0.33
CA ALA A 2 11.36 0.00 -0.05
C ALA A 2 10.87 0.38 1.34
N ASP A 3 9.65 0.90 1.43
CA ASP A 3 8.98 1.26 2.66
C ASP A 3 7.70 0.43 2.83
N ARG A 4 7.26 0.25 4.07
CA ARG A 4 6.02 -0.50 4.37
C ARG A 4 4.83 0.18 3.70
N LEU A 5 3.95 -0.61 3.06
CA LEU A 5 2.79 -0.06 2.37
C LEU A 5 1.90 0.81 3.27
N GLN A 6 1.68 0.41 4.52
CA GLN A 6 0.90 1.21 5.46
C GLN A 6 1.54 2.57 5.82
N LYS A 7 2.88 2.67 5.74
CA LYS A 7 3.59 3.94 5.90
C LYS A 7 3.44 4.78 4.62
N ILE A 8 3.57 4.16 3.45
CA ILE A 8 3.42 4.81 2.14
C ILE A 8 2.02 5.40 1.98
N LEU A 9 0.99 4.58 2.17
CA LEU A 9 -0.42 4.98 2.06
C LEU A 9 -0.78 6.08 3.05
N SER A 10 -0.24 6.02 4.27
CA SER A 10 -0.42 7.07 5.27
C SER A 10 0.33 8.35 4.94
N ALA A 11 1.52 8.28 4.36
CA ALA A 11 2.27 9.44 3.92
C ALA A 11 1.62 10.10 2.69
N ALA A 12 0.97 9.32 1.83
CA ALA A 12 0.19 9.78 0.70
C ALA A 12 -1.19 10.36 1.09
N GLY A 13 -1.57 10.31 2.36
CA GLY A 13 -2.86 10.83 2.85
C GLY A 13 -4.08 9.99 2.47
N ILE A 14 -3.87 8.77 1.93
CA ILE A 14 -4.94 7.86 1.51
C ILE A 14 -5.75 7.39 2.73
N ALA A 15 -5.05 6.94 3.78
CA ALA A 15 -5.65 6.40 4.99
C ALA A 15 -4.64 6.45 6.15
N SER A 16 -5.10 6.35 7.41
CA SER A 16 -4.16 6.17 8.53
C SER A 16 -3.36 4.86 8.39
N ARG A 17 -2.22 4.70 9.08
CA ARG A 17 -1.43 3.46 9.02
C ARG A 17 -2.25 2.21 9.32
N ARG A 18 -3.08 2.24 10.37
CA ARG A 18 -3.97 1.12 10.73
C ARG A 18 -5.01 0.85 9.65
N LYS A 19 -5.65 1.91 9.15
CA LYS A 19 -6.66 1.76 8.10
C LYS A 19 -6.05 1.29 6.78
N SER A 20 -4.80 1.65 6.51
CA SER A 20 -4.03 1.17 5.37
C SER A 20 -3.80 -0.34 5.46
N GLU A 21 -3.43 -0.87 6.64
CA GLU A 21 -3.33 -2.33 6.84
C GLU A 21 -4.68 -3.03 6.63
N GLU A 22 -5.80 -2.45 7.07
CA GLU A 22 -7.14 -2.99 6.77
C GLU A 22 -7.42 -3.02 5.27
N LEU A 23 -7.10 -1.94 4.53
CA LEU A 23 -7.31 -1.89 3.07
C LEU A 23 -6.47 -2.94 2.35
N ILE A 24 -5.22 -3.13 2.78
CA ILE A 24 -4.34 -4.17 2.26
C ILE A 24 -4.91 -5.56 2.59
N ALA A 25 -5.36 -5.79 3.83
CA ALA A 25 -5.98 -7.05 4.24
C ALA A 25 -7.27 -7.37 3.47
N GLN A 26 -8.03 -6.34 3.12
CA GLN A 26 -9.23 -6.44 2.26
C GLN A 26 -8.88 -6.66 0.79
N GLY A 27 -7.60 -6.64 0.43
CA GLY A 27 -7.16 -6.85 -0.94
C GLY A 27 -7.47 -5.67 -1.87
N ARG A 28 -7.69 -4.48 -1.30
CA ARG A 28 -8.02 -3.24 -2.03
C ARG A 28 -6.78 -2.49 -2.53
N VAL A 29 -5.60 -2.92 -2.13
CA VAL A 29 -4.32 -2.31 -2.50
C VAL A 29 -3.59 -3.23 -3.46
N MET A 30 -3.07 -2.65 -4.54
CA MET A 30 -2.26 -3.36 -5.53
C MET A 30 -0.91 -2.67 -5.70
N VAL A 31 0.13 -3.46 -5.93
CA VAL A 31 1.48 -3.01 -6.25
C VAL A 31 1.84 -3.59 -7.61
N ASN A 32 2.07 -2.75 -8.61
CA ASN A 32 2.34 -3.16 -9.99
C ASN A 32 1.29 -4.12 -10.56
N GLY A 33 0.02 -3.92 -10.20
CA GLY A 33 -1.09 -4.78 -10.63
C GLY A 33 -1.20 -6.12 -9.89
N VAL A 34 -0.39 -6.35 -8.86
CA VAL A 34 -0.47 -7.53 -7.98
C VAL A 34 -1.08 -7.12 -6.65
N GLN A 35 -2.04 -7.91 -6.15
CA GLN A 35 -2.67 -7.65 -4.86
C GLN A 35 -1.64 -7.70 -3.71
N ALA A 36 -1.60 -6.63 -2.93
CA ALA A 36 -0.70 -6.49 -1.79
C ALA A 36 -1.20 -7.28 -0.57
N LYS A 37 -0.27 -7.70 0.29
CA LYS A 37 -0.55 -8.35 1.57
C LYS A 37 -0.06 -7.52 2.75
N VAL A 38 -0.68 -7.72 3.92
CA VAL A 38 -0.30 -6.99 5.13
C VAL A 38 1.15 -7.30 5.45
N GLY A 39 1.95 -6.24 5.56
CA GLY A 39 3.38 -6.34 5.75
C GLY A 39 4.21 -6.28 4.47
N ASP A 40 3.59 -6.19 3.30
CA ASP A 40 4.37 -5.92 2.09
C ASP A 40 4.97 -4.51 2.13
N SER A 41 6.10 -4.39 1.44
CA SER A 41 6.80 -3.14 1.22
C SER A 41 6.82 -2.84 -0.27
N ALA A 42 6.79 -1.56 -0.61
CA ALA A 42 6.90 -1.09 -1.98
C ALA A 42 7.91 0.05 -2.04
N ASP A 43 8.52 0.26 -3.20
CA ASP A 43 9.39 1.40 -3.46
C ASP A 43 8.64 2.39 -4.35
N VAL A 44 8.18 3.50 -3.77
CA VAL A 44 7.41 4.54 -4.49
C VAL A 44 8.17 5.20 -5.65
N GLY A 45 9.48 4.99 -5.75
CA GLY A 45 10.28 5.48 -6.87
C GLY A 45 10.19 4.61 -8.13
N VAL A 46 9.77 3.35 -8.01
CA VAL A 46 9.74 2.37 -9.12
C VAL A 46 8.42 1.58 -9.20
N ASP A 47 7.75 1.40 -8.07
CA ASP A 47 6.52 0.64 -7.96
C ASP A 47 5.30 1.55 -8.03
N VAL A 48 4.27 1.07 -8.72
CA VAL A 48 2.96 1.71 -8.80
C VAL A 48 2.05 1.11 -7.74
N VAL A 49 1.69 1.89 -6.73
CA VAL A 49 0.73 1.51 -5.69
C VAL A 49 -0.62 2.10 -6.02
N THR A 50 -1.62 1.27 -6.30
CA THR A 50 -3.02 1.68 -6.50
C THR A 50 -3.91 1.18 -5.39
N VAL A 51 -4.97 1.93 -5.10
CA VAL A 51 -6.01 1.56 -4.13
C VAL A 51 -7.35 1.68 -4.84
N ASP A 52 -8.12 0.59 -4.87
CA ASP A 52 -9.42 0.47 -5.53
C ASP A 52 -9.44 0.62 -7.06
N GLY A 53 -8.29 0.48 -7.74
CA GLY A 53 -8.16 0.56 -9.20
C GLY A 53 -7.56 1.86 -9.66
#